data_AF-A0A935RFZ8-F1
#
_entry.id   AF-A0A935RFZ8-F1
#
_cell.length_a   1.000
_cell.length_b   1.000
_cell.length_c   1.000
_cell.angle_alpha   90.00
_cell.angle_beta   90.00
_cell.angle_gamma   90.00
#
_symmetry.space_group_name_H-M   'P 1'
#
loop_
_entity.id
_entity.type
_entity.pdbx_description
1 polymer ?
#
loop_
_entity_poly.entity_id
_entity_poly.type
_entity_poly.pdbx_seq_one_letter_code
_entity_poly.pdbx_strand_id
1 'polypeptide(L)'
;MITTKWSKAMPVPCLRKMEIARTHGWLSRRHKLVIVTAMILCLGACSDDDKSPVAPGPVDAPGTLSLHRIFWSVASLPVDPGAGGDMPRTFTADDRVETIRWFLPKLPVLRRYLEPDVGQEEGEAPVPALELYLRSETGAWETSNWGGIMCSPTATGTGFPDMSGMAWLDIWVNDGIVDPTQRTGRLHVDFGRLDEDGYWPRDYENQLVTSQFEQEDGILGEEPDGVWTYMEDIGLNGCYYDACVYGADYEWEFDSPYPRINNMARNNREDTEDLDHNGQWDRANSYFSHVIDLASTVPMIDVVQDYDNVQDLIDAGIAWRLYRIPIRRGLTIVNAGGEPDLADVRHFRIWLEDASHSGMPTRRVQLAGIRFH
;
A
#
# COMPACT_ATOMS: atom_id res chain seq x y z
N MET A 1 9.16 29.34 -57.22
CA MET A 1 10.09 28.24 -57.51
C MET A 1 11.00 28.05 -56.29
N ILE A 2 10.46 27.49 -55.19
CA ILE A 2 11.23 27.01 -54.03
C ILE A 2 10.40 25.85 -53.45
N THR A 3 10.67 24.64 -53.92
CA THR A 3 10.12 23.39 -53.40
C THR A 3 11.24 22.39 -53.44
N THR A 4 11.91 22.13 -52.31
CA THR A 4 12.50 20.83 -51.92
C THR A 4 13.44 21.03 -50.73
N LYS A 5 13.01 20.63 -49.52
CA LYS A 5 13.80 20.04 -48.43
C LYS A 5 12.95 19.96 -47.15
N TRP A 6 11.99 19.02 -47.11
CA TRP A 6 11.25 18.68 -45.89
C TRP A 6 10.97 17.17 -45.78
N SER A 7 11.77 16.33 -46.42
CA SER A 7 11.57 14.86 -46.45
C SER A 7 12.48 14.08 -45.50
N LYS A 8 13.12 14.71 -44.50
CA LYS A 8 14.06 14.01 -43.59
C LYS A 8 13.67 14.00 -42.11
N ALA A 9 12.48 14.45 -41.73
CA ALA A 9 12.06 14.49 -40.33
C ALA A 9 10.57 14.19 -40.11
N MET A 10 9.98 13.26 -40.87
CA MET A 10 8.59 12.84 -40.62
C MET A 10 8.46 11.31 -40.60
N PRO A 11 7.76 10.74 -39.61
CA PRO A 11 7.43 9.32 -39.56
C PRO A 11 6.63 8.86 -40.80
N VAL A 12 6.92 7.65 -41.29
CA VAL A 12 6.30 7.01 -42.47
C VAL A 12 4.76 7.04 -42.49
N PRO A 13 4.02 6.96 -41.36
CA PRO A 13 2.55 7.05 -41.35
C PRO A 13 2.00 8.41 -41.83
N CYS A 14 2.73 9.51 -41.59
CA CYS A 14 2.27 10.87 -41.93
C CYS A 14 2.40 11.16 -43.43
N LEU A 15 3.39 10.58 -44.11
CA LEU A 15 3.56 10.71 -45.56
C LEU A 15 2.41 10.04 -46.33
N ARG A 16 1.91 8.89 -45.85
CA ARG A 16 0.80 8.16 -46.48
C ARG A 16 -0.53 8.91 -46.44
N LYS A 17 -0.82 9.67 -45.39
CA LYS A 17 -2.08 10.44 -45.27
C LYS A 17 -2.09 11.71 -46.13
N MET A 18 -0.94 12.34 -46.36
CA MET A 18 -0.83 13.51 -47.26
C MET A 18 -1.01 13.15 -48.74
N GLU A 19 -0.65 11.93 -49.14
CA GLU A 19 -0.75 11.46 -50.53
C GLU A 19 -2.21 11.14 -50.93
N ILE A 20 -3.04 10.75 -49.96
CA ILE A 20 -4.50 10.56 -50.11
C ILE A 20 -5.22 11.91 -50.28
N ALA A 21 -4.80 12.95 -49.55
CA ALA A 21 -5.39 14.29 -49.68
C ALA A 21 -5.10 14.96 -51.04
N ARG A 22 -4.00 14.61 -51.69
CA ARG A 22 -3.66 15.10 -53.04
C ARG A 22 -4.47 14.46 -54.16
N THR A 23 -4.88 13.20 -54.00
CA THR A 23 -5.59 12.44 -55.05
C THR A 23 -7.08 12.79 -55.14
N HIS A 24 -7.64 13.54 -54.19
CA HIS A 24 -9.08 13.89 -54.17
C HIS A 24 -9.42 15.34 -54.58
N GLY A 25 -8.47 16.12 -55.11
CA GLY A 25 -8.80 17.34 -55.86
C GLY A 25 -9.34 18.53 -55.04
N TRP A 26 -9.15 18.56 -53.73
CA TRP A 26 -9.52 19.70 -52.88
C TRP A 26 -8.36 20.70 -52.79
N LEU A 27 -8.15 21.53 -53.81
CA LEU A 27 -7.36 22.77 -53.70
C LEU A 27 -7.57 23.64 -54.95
N SER A 28 -8.66 24.41 -54.97
CA SER A 28 -8.83 25.55 -55.87
C SER A 28 -8.86 26.85 -55.06
N ARG A 29 -8.29 27.89 -55.68
CA ARG A 29 -7.78 29.12 -55.05
C ARG A 29 -8.91 30.00 -54.52
N ARG A 30 -8.98 30.19 -53.20
CA ARG A 30 -9.20 31.46 -52.46
C ARG A 30 -9.54 31.15 -51.00
N HIS A 31 -9.16 32.07 -50.10
CA HIS A 31 -9.35 32.08 -48.65
C HIS A 31 -8.20 31.48 -47.82
N LYS A 32 -7.21 32.34 -47.57
CA LYS A 32 -6.13 32.18 -46.58
C LYS A 32 -6.60 32.17 -45.11
N LEU A 33 -7.91 32.11 -44.84
CA LEU A 33 -8.47 32.13 -43.49
C LEU A 33 -8.88 30.74 -42.96
N VAL A 34 -8.89 29.70 -43.81
CA VAL A 34 -9.22 28.32 -43.38
C VAL A 34 -7.96 27.53 -42.97
N ILE A 35 -6.76 28.01 -43.31
CA ILE A 35 -5.51 27.31 -43.02
C ILE A 35 -5.14 27.37 -41.53
N VAL A 36 -5.53 28.43 -40.82
CA VAL A 36 -5.27 28.56 -39.37
C VAL A 36 -6.23 27.67 -38.57
N THR A 37 -7.51 27.58 -38.95
CA THR A 37 -8.48 26.69 -38.29
C THR A 37 -8.21 25.22 -38.57
N ALA A 38 -7.74 24.85 -39.78
CA ALA A 38 -7.34 23.48 -40.09
C ALA A 38 -6.00 23.08 -39.42
N MET A 39 -5.07 24.01 -39.21
CA MET A 39 -3.86 23.75 -38.43
C MET A 39 -4.16 23.61 -36.93
N ILE A 40 -5.10 24.38 -36.37
CA ILE A 40 -5.52 24.23 -34.95
C ILE A 40 -6.29 22.91 -34.75
N LEU A 41 -7.11 22.48 -35.71
CA LEU A 41 -7.77 21.18 -35.68
C LEU A 41 -6.81 19.99 -35.92
N CYS A 42 -5.72 20.17 -36.68
CA CYS A 42 -4.69 19.13 -36.82
C CYS A 42 -3.67 19.11 -35.68
N LEU A 43 -3.41 20.24 -35.00
CA LEU A 43 -2.56 20.29 -33.80
C LEU A 43 -3.32 19.80 -32.55
N GLY A 44 -4.64 20.01 -32.48
CA GLY A 44 -5.51 19.44 -31.45
C GLY A 44 -5.84 17.95 -31.63
N ALA A 45 -5.57 17.38 -32.81
CA ALA A 45 -5.70 15.95 -33.09
C ALA A 45 -4.34 15.21 -33.10
N CYS A 46 -3.29 15.87 -32.61
CA CYS A 46 -1.95 15.29 -32.40
C CYS A 46 -1.43 15.52 -30.97
N SER A 47 -2.29 15.97 -30.05
CA SER A 47 -2.02 15.96 -28.60
C SER A 47 -2.83 14.81 -27.99
N ASP A 48 -2.09 13.85 -27.45
CA ASP A 48 -2.53 12.93 -26.39
C ASP A 48 -3.70 11.98 -26.71
N ASP A 49 -3.39 10.99 -27.53
CA ASP A 49 -3.90 9.62 -27.33
C ASP A 49 -2.76 8.64 -27.62
N ASP A 50 -1.60 8.89 -27.00
CA ASP A 50 -0.66 7.82 -26.70
C ASP A 50 -1.09 7.23 -25.35
N LYS A 51 -2.24 6.56 -25.35
CA LYS A 51 -2.43 5.40 -24.47
C LYS A 51 -1.48 4.32 -24.99
N SER A 52 -0.18 4.57 -24.85
CA SER A 52 0.75 3.51 -24.58
C SER A 52 0.06 2.69 -23.48
N PRO A 53 -0.22 1.38 -23.69
CA PRO A 53 -0.60 0.57 -22.56
C PRO A 53 0.46 0.85 -21.51
N VAL A 54 0.05 1.35 -20.34
CA VAL A 54 0.88 1.27 -19.16
C VAL A 54 1.32 -0.17 -19.17
N ALA A 55 2.60 -0.41 -19.48
CA ALA A 55 3.14 -1.74 -19.38
C ALA A 55 2.70 -2.20 -17.99
N PRO A 56 1.97 -3.33 -17.86
CA PRO A 56 1.65 -3.81 -16.54
C PRO A 56 2.96 -3.76 -15.78
N GLY A 57 2.99 -2.99 -14.69
CA GLY A 57 4.10 -3.05 -13.75
C GLY A 57 4.36 -4.54 -13.51
N PRO A 58 5.63 -4.96 -13.30
CA PRO A 58 5.99 -6.36 -13.20
C PRO A 58 4.89 -7.07 -12.42
N VAL A 59 4.14 -7.95 -13.11
CA VAL A 59 3.05 -8.67 -12.47
C VAL A 59 3.72 -9.41 -11.35
N ASP A 60 3.42 -9.00 -10.12
CA ASP A 60 4.03 -9.54 -8.92
C ASP A 60 3.98 -11.06 -9.04
N ALA A 61 5.14 -11.71 -8.88
CA ALA A 61 5.24 -13.15 -9.13
C ALA A 61 4.18 -13.89 -8.30
N PRO A 62 3.58 -14.99 -8.81
CA PRO A 62 2.58 -15.74 -8.05
C PRO A 62 3.10 -16.03 -6.64
N GLY A 63 2.27 -15.76 -5.64
CA GLY A 63 2.70 -15.86 -4.26
C GLY A 63 3.27 -14.56 -3.66
N THR A 64 3.26 -13.43 -4.37
CA THR A 64 3.77 -12.13 -3.87
C THR A 64 2.62 -11.19 -3.51
N LEU A 65 2.71 -10.55 -2.34
CA LEU A 65 1.72 -9.57 -1.90
C LEU A 65 2.10 -8.19 -2.45
N SER A 66 1.11 -7.47 -3.01
CA SER A 66 1.38 -6.14 -3.55
C SER A 66 1.70 -5.14 -2.44
N LEU A 67 2.76 -4.38 -2.63
CA LEU A 67 3.17 -3.29 -1.73
C LEU A 67 2.66 -1.92 -2.19
N HIS A 68 1.79 -1.89 -3.21
CA HIS A 68 1.19 -0.64 -3.64
C HIS A 68 0.23 -0.12 -2.57
N ARG A 69 0.47 1.10 -2.08
CA ARG A 69 -0.22 1.68 -0.91
C ARG A 69 -1.75 1.63 -0.98
N ILE A 70 -2.34 1.68 -2.18
CA ILE A 70 -3.79 1.73 -2.36
C ILE A 70 -4.48 0.43 -1.96
N PHE A 71 -3.78 -0.70 -2.00
CA PHE A 71 -4.40 -1.98 -1.64
C PHE A 71 -4.46 -2.22 -0.13
N TRP A 72 -3.84 -1.33 0.65
CA TRP A 72 -3.80 -1.42 2.10
C TRP A 72 -4.80 -0.44 2.70
N SER A 73 -5.44 -0.89 3.77
CA SER A 73 -6.31 -0.11 4.64
C SER A 73 -5.80 -0.19 6.08
N VAL A 74 -6.40 0.60 6.97
CA VAL A 74 -6.15 0.50 8.39
C VAL A 74 -6.55 -0.89 8.91
N ALA A 75 -5.77 -1.44 9.83
CA ALA A 75 -6.05 -2.74 10.41
C ALA A 75 -7.23 -2.73 11.39
N SER A 76 -8.03 -3.79 11.33
CA SER A 76 -8.97 -4.17 12.39
C SER A 76 -8.27 -4.60 13.66
N LEU A 77 -9.04 -4.69 14.75
CA LEU A 77 -8.54 -5.01 16.08
C LEU A 77 -7.80 -6.36 16.09
N PRO A 78 -6.52 -6.40 16.52
CA PRO A 78 -5.83 -7.66 16.69
C PRO A 78 -6.40 -8.43 17.87
N VAL A 79 -6.53 -9.73 17.70
CA VAL A 79 -6.84 -10.66 18.79
C VAL A 79 -5.52 -11.29 19.18
N ASP A 80 -4.90 -10.89 20.29
CA ASP A 80 -3.68 -11.55 20.75
C ASP A 80 -4.04 -12.97 21.21
N PRO A 81 -3.55 -14.03 20.53
CA PRO A 81 -3.77 -15.38 21.01
C PRO A 81 -2.99 -15.73 22.28
N GLY A 82 -2.11 -14.85 22.78
CA GLY A 82 -1.21 -15.16 23.88
C GLY A 82 -0.12 -16.13 23.41
N ALA A 83 0.89 -15.63 22.70
CA ALA A 83 2.00 -16.47 22.28
C ALA A 83 2.93 -16.79 23.47
N GLY A 84 3.20 -18.08 23.71
CA GLY A 84 4.44 -18.50 24.38
C GLY A 84 4.55 -18.34 25.90
N GLY A 85 3.43 -18.30 26.64
CA GLY A 85 3.45 -18.26 28.11
C GLY A 85 3.37 -16.87 28.73
N ASP A 86 3.30 -15.82 27.91
CA ASP A 86 2.84 -14.51 28.34
C ASP A 86 1.30 -14.51 28.50
N MET A 87 0.80 -13.72 29.45
CA MET A 87 -0.64 -13.52 29.60
C MET A 87 -1.19 -12.88 28.32
N PRO A 88 -2.34 -13.35 27.77
CA PRO A 88 -2.94 -12.74 26.59
C PRO A 88 -3.12 -11.25 26.83
N ARG A 89 -2.56 -10.40 25.97
CA ARG A 89 -2.79 -8.96 26.06
C ARG A 89 -4.09 -8.62 25.34
N THR A 90 -4.90 -7.82 25.99
CA THR A 90 -6.15 -7.33 25.40
C THR A 90 -5.85 -5.98 24.76
N PHE A 91 -5.96 -5.93 23.43
CA PHE A 91 -5.95 -4.67 22.69
C PHE A 91 -7.38 -4.18 22.57
N THR A 92 -7.57 -2.86 22.64
CA THR A 92 -8.85 -2.21 22.35
C THR A 92 -8.70 -1.25 21.17
N ALA A 93 -9.83 -0.83 20.61
CA ALA A 93 -9.87 0.15 19.54
C ALA A 93 -9.25 1.49 19.97
N ASP A 94 -9.48 1.90 21.22
CA ASP A 94 -8.91 3.13 21.80
C ASP A 94 -7.39 3.06 22.04
N ASP A 95 -6.81 1.86 22.15
CA ASP A 95 -5.36 1.70 22.30
C ASP A 95 -4.61 1.87 20.97
N ARG A 96 -5.31 1.93 19.83
CA ARG A 96 -4.68 2.14 18.53
C ARG A 96 -4.03 3.52 18.51
N VAL A 97 -2.78 3.58 18.06
CA VAL A 97 -2.06 4.85 17.91
C VAL A 97 -2.83 5.78 16.97
N GLU A 98 -2.88 7.06 17.33
CA GLU A 98 -3.79 8.02 16.70
C GLU A 98 -3.37 8.36 15.27
N THR A 99 -2.06 8.27 14.97
CA THR A 99 -1.53 8.48 13.63
C THR A 99 -1.00 7.17 13.05
N ILE A 100 -1.64 6.69 11.98
CA ILE A 100 -1.20 5.56 11.14
C ILE A 100 -1.07 6.06 9.71
N ARG A 101 0.09 5.85 9.09
CA ARG A 101 0.33 6.17 7.68
C ARG A 101 1.08 5.06 7.00
N TRP A 102 0.74 4.81 5.75
CA TRP A 102 1.44 3.86 4.89
C TRP A 102 1.67 4.46 3.51
N PHE A 103 2.92 4.46 3.06
CA PHE A 103 3.30 5.11 1.82
C PHE A 103 4.55 4.46 1.24
N LEU A 104 4.78 4.69 -0.06
CA LEU A 104 6.04 4.31 -0.69
C LEU A 104 7.16 5.22 -0.16
N PRO A 105 8.30 4.67 0.29
CA PRO A 105 9.41 5.49 0.76
C PRO A 105 9.80 6.58 -0.23
N LYS A 106 10.08 7.78 0.27
CA LYS A 106 10.44 8.95 -0.57
C LYS A 106 11.68 8.69 -1.43
N LEU A 107 12.65 7.98 -0.87
CA LEU A 107 13.82 7.50 -1.61
C LEU A 107 13.58 6.05 -2.01
N PRO A 108 13.87 5.68 -3.27
CA PRO A 108 13.70 4.31 -3.70
C PRO A 108 14.60 3.37 -2.88
N VAL A 109 14.01 2.27 -2.44
CA VAL A 109 14.78 1.15 -1.89
C VAL A 109 15.45 0.46 -3.07
N LEU A 110 16.77 0.33 -3.04
CA LEU A 110 17.53 -0.27 -4.12
C LEU A 110 17.82 -1.73 -3.80
N ARG A 111 17.95 -2.57 -4.83
CA ARG A 111 18.20 -4.00 -4.62
C ARG A 111 19.47 -4.28 -3.84
N ARG A 112 20.52 -3.47 -4.01
CA ARG A 112 21.76 -3.58 -3.22
C ARG A 112 21.55 -3.38 -1.72
N TYR A 113 20.45 -2.75 -1.30
CA TYR A 113 20.15 -2.56 0.13
C TYR A 113 19.67 -3.86 0.78
N LEU A 114 19.15 -4.81 -0.02
CA LEU A 114 18.66 -6.12 0.43
C LEU A 114 19.67 -7.22 0.08
N GLU A 115 20.31 -7.12 -1.09
CA GLU A 115 21.28 -8.07 -1.60
C GLU A 115 22.57 -7.33 -2.02
N PRO A 116 23.49 -6.99 -1.10
CA PRO A 116 24.67 -6.16 -1.41
C PRO A 116 25.62 -6.75 -2.46
N ASP A 117 25.68 -8.07 -2.59
CA ASP A 117 26.61 -8.77 -3.49
C ASP A 117 26.17 -8.81 -4.96
N VAL A 118 24.99 -8.26 -5.30
CA VAL A 118 24.52 -8.22 -6.70
C VAL A 118 25.39 -7.28 -7.54
N GLY A 119 25.46 -7.55 -8.84
CA GLY A 119 26.21 -6.70 -9.77
C GLY A 119 25.68 -5.26 -9.78
N GLN A 120 26.56 -4.28 -10.06
CA GLN A 120 26.24 -2.85 -9.95
C GLN A 120 24.95 -2.43 -10.69
N GLU A 121 24.73 -2.92 -11.91
CA GLU A 121 23.52 -2.57 -12.68
C GLU A 121 22.24 -3.12 -12.04
N GLU A 122 22.29 -4.34 -11.52
CA GLU A 122 21.16 -4.98 -10.83
C GLU A 122 20.92 -4.37 -9.44
N GLY A 123 21.99 -3.96 -8.77
CA GLY A 123 21.95 -3.34 -7.44
C GLY A 123 21.29 -1.97 -7.40
N GLU A 124 21.36 -1.20 -8.50
CA GLU A 124 20.70 0.10 -8.64
C GLU A 124 19.22 -0.02 -9.04
N ALA A 125 18.71 -1.23 -9.28
CA ALA A 125 17.31 -1.43 -9.59
C ALA A 125 16.43 -1.14 -8.36
N PRO A 126 15.35 -0.36 -8.49
CA PRO A 126 14.43 -0.10 -7.39
C PRO A 126 13.62 -1.36 -7.06
N VAL A 127 13.42 -1.60 -5.77
CA VAL A 127 12.58 -2.66 -5.21
C VAL A 127 11.32 -2.02 -4.61
N PRO A 128 10.12 -2.55 -4.89
CA PRO A 128 8.91 -2.10 -4.21
C PRO A 128 9.05 -2.23 -2.70
N ALA A 129 8.74 -1.15 -1.98
CA ALA A 129 8.75 -1.11 -0.54
C ALA A 129 7.60 -0.26 -0.02
N LEU A 130 7.09 -0.61 1.16
CA LEU A 130 6.05 0.11 1.87
C LEU A 130 6.59 0.56 3.23
N GLU A 131 6.47 1.83 3.56
CA GLU A 131 6.79 2.37 4.88
C GLU A 131 5.51 2.51 5.70
N LEU A 132 5.50 1.89 6.88
CA LEU A 132 4.50 2.06 7.92
C LEU A 132 5.03 3.05 8.95
N TYR A 133 4.37 4.20 9.07
CA TYR A 133 4.64 5.24 10.05
C TYR A 133 3.52 5.24 11.09
N LEU A 134 3.88 5.07 12.35
CA LEU A 134 2.97 4.96 13.47
C LEU A 134 3.38 5.98 14.52
N ARG A 135 2.45 6.79 15.03
CA ARG A 135 2.75 7.80 16.05
C ARG A 135 1.65 7.90 17.10
N SER A 136 2.07 7.83 18.37
CA SER A 136 1.25 8.22 19.52
C SER A 136 1.29 9.74 19.68
N GLU A 137 0.12 10.38 19.75
CA GLU A 137 -0.03 11.83 19.97
C GLU A 137 -0.06 12.19 21.46
N THR A 138 -0.38 11.22 22.31
CA THR A 138 -0.37 11.33 23.77
C THR A 138 1.03 11.20 24.38
N GLY A 139 2.02 10.81 23.58
CA GLY A 139 3.43 10.83 23.95
C GLY A 139 4.12 9.51 23.62
N ALA A 140 4.69 8.85 24.64
CA ALA A 140 5.36 7.58 24.45
C ALA A 140 4.36 6.46 24.18
N TRP A 141 4.79 5.45 23.42
CA TRP A 141 4.04 4.21 23.29
C TRP A 141 3.87 3.54 24.66
N GLU A 142 2.62 3.23 24.99
CA GLU A 142 2.22 2.41 26.11
C GLU A 142 2.21 0.93 25.72
N THR A 143 2.19 0.04 26.71
CA THR A 143 2.25 -1.42 26.47
C THR A 143 1.02 -1.99 25.77
N SER A 144 -0.10 -1.26 25.80
CA SER A 144 -1.32 -1.58 25.05
C SER A 144 -1.34 -0.95 23.66
N ASN A 145 -0.45 0.01 23.36
CA ASN A 145 -0.51 0.68 22.07
C ASN A 145 -0.13 -0.25 20.92
N TRP A 146 -0.89 -0.13 19.85
CA TRP A 146 -0.70 -0.89 18.64
C TRP A 146 -1.03 -0.03 17.41
N GLY A 147 -0.54 -0.43 16.25
CA GLY A 147 -0.91 0.20 14.99
C GLY A 147 -0.57 -0.72 13.83
N GLY A 148 -1.42 -0.75 12.81
CA GLY A 148 -1.27 -1.68 11.71
C GLY A 148 -2.10 -1.35 10.49
N ILE A 149 -1.82 -2.10 9.45
CA ILE A 149 -2.50 -2.06 8.16
C ILE A 149 -2.87 -3.48 7.74
N MET A 150 -3.91 -3.59 6.94
CA MET A 150 -4.33 -4.87 6.35
C MET A 150 -4.77 -4.68 4.91
N CYS A 151 -4.78 -5.78 4.17
CA CYS A 151 -5.25 -5.83 2.81
C CYS A 151 -5.91 -7.17 2.52
N SER A 152 -6.64 -7.22 1.42
CA SER A 152 -7.03 -8.48 0.81
C SER A 152 -6.09 -8.84 -0.33
N PRO A 153 -5.41 -10.00 -0.27
CA PRO A 153 -4.59 -10.46 -1.38
C PRO A 153 -5.42 -10.87 -2.63
N THR A 154 -6.73 -10.99 -2.53
CA THR A 154 -7.59 -11.20 -3.72
C THR A 154 -7.85 -9.86 -4.43
N ALA A 155 -8.07 -8.77 -3.69
CA ALA A 155 -8.27 -7.43 -4.24
C ALA A 155 -7.00 -6.84 -4.90
N THR A 156 -5.80 -7.27 -4.50
CA THR A 156 -4.53 -6.89 -5.15
C THR A 156 -4.35 -7.52 -6.54
N GLY A 157 -5.22 -8.44 -6.96
CA GLY A 157 -5.08 -9.20 -8.19
C GLY A 157 -3.92 -10.21 -8.18
N THR A 158 -3.20 -10.33 -7.06
CA THR A 158 -2.08 -11.27 -6.89
C THR A 158 -2.53 -12.64 -6.39
N GLY A 159 -3.75 -12.72 -5.85
CA GLY A 159 -4.55 -13.93 -5.64
C GLY A 159 -3.91 -14.92 -4.67
N PHE A 160 -4.39 -14.96 -3.43
CA PHE A 160 -4.02 -16.03 -2.48
C PHE A 160 -5.21 -16.80 -1.91
N PRO A 161 -6.17 -17.27 -2.74
CA PRO A 161 -7.23 -18.10 -2.18
C PRO A 161 -6.65 -19.37 -1.56
N ASP A 162 -5.62 -19.99 -2.15
CA ASP A 162 -5.05 -21.25 -1.67
C ASP A 162 -3.53 -21.17 -1.42
N MET A 163 -3.16 -21.20 -0.14
CA MET A 163 -1.80 -21.29 0.37
C MET A 163 -1.47 -22.69 0.92
N SER A 164 -2.36 -23.68 0.75
CA SER A 164 -2.20 -25.03 1.27
C SER A 164 -1.00 -25.79 0.70
N GLY A 165 -0.40 -25.30 -0.39
CA GLY A 165 0.83 -25.81 -1.00
C GLY A 165 2.12 -25.15 -0.50
N MET A 166 2.02 -23.97 0.13
CA MET A 166 3.19 -23.16 0.49
C MET A 166 3.90 -23.73 1.73
N ALA A 167 5.20 -23.46 1.81
CA ALA A 167 6.04 -23.86 2.93
C ALA A 167 6.51 -22.65 3.74
N TRP A 168 6.78 -21.53 3.07
CA TRP A 168 7.44 -20.38 3.66
C TRP A 168 6.77 -19.07 3.26
N LEU A 169 6.75 -18.13 4.20
CA LEU A 169 6.52 -16.72 3.97
C LEU A 169 7.84 -15.98 4.20
N ASP A 170 8.35 -15.32 3.15
CA ASP A 170 9.48 -14.42 3.22
C ASP A 170 8.99 -12.97 3.33
N ILE A 171 9.61 -12.19 4.20
CA ILE A 171 9.37 -10.75 4.33
C ILE A 171 10.67 -10.03 4.68
N TRP A 172 10.98 -8.97 3.93
CA TRP A 172 12.05 -8.05 4.29
C TRP A 172 11.51 -6.95 5.20
N VAL A 173 12.21 -6.68 6.29
CA VAL A 173 11.84 -5.69 7.30
C VAL A 173 13.03 -4.78 7.58
N ASN A 174 12.80 -3.47 7.66
CA ASN A 174 13.78 -2.47 8.09
C ASN A 174 13.12 -1.52 9.12
N ASP A 175 13.60 -1.53 10.36
CA ASP A 175 13.17 -0.60 11.43
C ASP A 175 14.12 0.60 11.60
N GLY A 176 15.16 0.70 10.75
CA GLY A 176 16.18 1.74 10.80
C GLY A 176 17.20 1.61 11.93
N ILE A 177 17.21 0.50 12.68
CA ILE A 177 18.09 0.29 13.83
C ILE A 177 19.22 -0.69 13.46
N VAL A 178 20.41 -0.12 13.26
CA VAL A 178 21.62 -0.88 12.89
C VAL A 178 22.14 -1.73 14.04
N ASP A 179 22.22 -1.16 15.26
CA ASP A 179 22.72 -1.86 16.45
C ASP A 179 21.67 -2.85 16.97
N PRO A 180 21.91 -4.17 16.92
CA PRO A 180 20.96 -5.18 17.37
C PRO A 180 20.51 -5.01 18.83
N THR A 181 21.34 -4.41 19.68
CA THR A 181 21.03 -4.21 21.10
C THR A 181 20.03 -3.10 21.36
N GLN A 182 19.75 -2.26 20.36
CA GLN A 182 18.79 -1.16 20.44
C GLN A 182 17.45 -1.48 19.76
N ARG A 183 17.34 -2.63 19.08
CA ARG A 183 16.11 -3.05 18.41
C ARG A 183 15.03 -3.34 19.42
N THR A 184 13.80 -2.94 19.10
CA THR A 184 12.64 -3.07 19.99
C THR A 184 11.36 -3.25 19.18
N GLY A 185 10.31 -3.70 19.84
CA GLY A 185 9.00 -3.90 19.24
C GLY A 185 8.78 -5.29 18.66
N ARG A 186 7.51 -5.61 18.48
CA ARG A 186 7.03 -6.89 17.95
C ARG A 186 6.16 -6.60 16.73
N LEU A 187 6.63 -7.06 15.58
CA LEU A 187 5.91 -7.01 14.32
C LEU A 187 5.12 -8.30 14.17
N HIS A 188 3.80 -8.16 14.11
CA HIS A 188 2.88 -9.26 13.91
C HIS A 188 2.52 -9.37 12.45
N VAL A 189 2.47 -10.60 11.97
CA VAL A 189 2.11 -10.96 10.61
C VAL A 189 0.98 -11.96 10.68
N ASP A 190 -0.22 -11.50 10.32
CA ASP A 190 -1.45 -12.28 10.39
C ASP A 190 -1.97 -12.55 8.97
N PHE A 191 -2.46 -13.76 8.73
CA PHE A 191 -3.09 -14.12 7.47
C PHE A 191 -4.16 -15.21 7.65
N GLY A 192 -5.29 -15.05 6.98
CA GLY A 192 -6.45 -15.93 7.09
C GLY A 192 -7.73 -15.17 6.77
N ARG A 193 -8.80 -15.44 7.51
CA ARG A 193 -9.98 -14.57 7.55
C ARG A 193 -9.82 -13.63 8.74
N LEU A 194 -9.75 -12.34 8.46
CA LEU A 194 -9.61 -11.30 9.48
C LEU A 194 -10.89 -10.46 9.48
N ASP A 195 -11.22 -9.91 10.65
CA ASP A 195 -12.30 -8.93 10.75
C ASP A 195 -11.96 -7.70 9.89
N GLU A 196 -12.94 -7.17 9.17
CA GLU A 196 -12.81 -6.01 8.28
C GLU A 196 -13.16 -4.68 8.98
N ASP A 197 -13.68 -4.74 10.21
CA ASP A 197 -13.96 -3.58 11.07
C ASP A 197 -12.67 -2.91 11.54
N GLY A 198 -12.09 -2.08 10.67
CA GLY A 198 -10.85 -1.36 10.88
C GLY A 198 -11.03 0.15 10.92
N TYR A 199 -12.08 0.69 10.32
CA TYR A 199 -12.35 2.11 10.31
C TYR A 199 -13.36 2.47 11.41
N TRP A 200 -12.90 3.23 12.39
CA TRP A 200 -13.71 3.60 13.56
C TRP A 200 -13.88 5.11 13.62
N PRO A 201 -14.95 5.67 13.04
CA PRO A 201 -15.25 7.09 13.19
C PRO A 201 -15.61 7.40 14.66
N ARG A 202 -15.56 8.68 15.03
CA ARG A 202 -16.03 9.12 16.35
C ARG A 202 -17.45 9.67 16.26
N ASP A 203 -18.28 9.32 17.23
CA ASP A 203 -19.63 9.86 17.37
C ASP A 203 -19.65 11.29 17.96
N TYR A 204 -20.84 11.83 18.21
CA TYR A 204 -21.01 13.17 18.77
C TYR A 204 -20.55 13.29 20.24
N GLU A 205 -20.35 12.17 20.94
CA GLU A 205 -19.79 12.08 22.29
C GLU A 205 -18.27 11.82 22.27
N ASN A 206 -17.67 11.84 21.08
CA ASN A 206 -16.26 11.56 20.83
C ASN A 206 -15.85 10.10 21.16
N GLN A 207 -16.79 9.17 21.17
CA GLN A 207 -16.54 7.73 21.33
C GLN A 207 -16.31 7.07 19.97
N LEU A 208 -15.42 6.07 19.92
CA LEU A 208 -15.23 5.29 18.69
C LEU A 208 -16.48 4.47 18.40
N VAL A 209 -16.96 4.57 17.17
CA VAL A 209 -18.01 3.72 16.62
C VAL A 209 -17.30 2.50 16.03
N THR A 210 -17.45 1.38 16.72
CA THR A 210 -16.99 0.07 16.25
C THR A 210 -18.21 -0.77 15.90
N SER A 211 -18.03 -1.83 15.12
CA SER A 211 -19.14 -2.72 14.78
C SER A 211 -20.27 -2.07 13.98
N GLN A 212 -19.88 -1.14 13.09
CA GLN A 212 -20.69 -0.66 11.98
C GLN A 212 -19.94 -0.86 10.67
N PHE A 213 -20.63 -1.31 9.61
CA PHE A 213 -20.04 -1.46 8.29
C PHE A 213 -19.95 -0.09 7.63
N GLU A 214 -18.73 0.40 7.43
CA GLU A 214 -18.53 1.71 6.79
C GLU A 214 -18.18 1.54 5.31
N GLN A 215 -18.95 2.21 4.45
CA GLN A 215 -18.75 2.27 3.00
C GLN A 215 -19.21 3.62 2.45
N GLU A 216 -18.59 4.07 1.37
CA GLU A 216 -19.01 5.30 0.68
C GLU A 216 -20.29 5.11 -0.17
N ASP A 217 -20.54 3.91 -0.68
CA ASP A 217 -21.76 3.62 -1.45
C ASP A 217 -23.02 3.83 -0.58
N GLY A 218 -23.86 4.78 -0.99
CA GLY A 218 -25.06 5.20 -0.26
C GLY A 218 -24.82 6.17 0.90
N ILE A 219 -23.59 6.65 1.12
CA ILE A 219 -23.22 7.46 2.31
C ILE A 219 -23.96 8.81 2.41
N LEU A 220 -24.50 9.32 1.29
CA LEU A 220 -25.30 10.54 1.25
C LEU A 220 -26.81 10.33 1.54
N GLY A 221 -27.16 9.22 2.17
CA GLY A 221 -28.55 8.87 2.48
C GLY A 221 -29.30 8.28 1.29
N GLU A 222 -28.55 7.80 0.30
CA GLU A 222 -29.05 6.98 -0.80
C GLU A 222 -28.92 5.50 -0.38
N GLU A 223 -29.72 4.61 -0.96
CA GLU A 223 -29.51 3.18 -0.73
C GLU A 223 -28.28 2.76 -1.54
N PRO A 224 -27.37 1.95 -0.97
CA PRO A 224 -26.22 1.42 -1.70
C PRO A 224 -26.67 0.75 -3.01
N ASP A 225 -26.18 1.24 -4.14
CA ASP A 225 -26.61 0.78 -5.47
C ASP A 225 -25.47 0.12 -6.27
N GLY A 226 -24.27 0.07 -5.69
CA GLY A 226 -23.06 -0.50 -6.28
C GLY A 226 -22.48 0.36 -7.42
N VAL A 227 -22.88 1.64 -7.51
CA VAL A 227 -22.41 2.58 -8.52
C VAL A 227 -21.73 3.77 -7.85
N TRP A 228 -20.42 3.67 -7.68
CA TRP A 228 -19.63 4.80 -7.18
C TRP A 228 -19.82 6.08 -8.00
N THR A 229 -20.08 7.18 -7.28
CA THR A 229 -20.15 8.53 -7.82
C THR A 229 -19.13 9.44 -7.16
N TYR A 230 -18.71 10.48 -7.89
CA TYR A 230 -17.83 11.51 -7.35
C TYR A 230 -18.40 12.24 -6.12
N MET A 231 -19.72 12.21 -5.91
CA MET A 231 -20.35 12.87 -4.77
C MET A 231 -20.18 12.05 -3.48
N GLU A 232 -19.92 10.74 -3.58
CA GLU A 232 -19.74 9.82 -2.45
C GLU A 232 -18.30 9.79 -1.93
N ASP A 233 -17.34 10.37 -2.67
CA ASP A 233 -15.91 10.49 -2.32
C ASP A 233 -15.68 11.53 -1.18
N ILE A 234 -16.30 11.25 -0.04
CA ILE A 234 -16.34 12.10 1.16
C ILE A 234 -15.74 11.39 2.38
N GLY A 235 -15.20 10.19 2.18
CA GLY A 235 -14.58 9.33 3.17
C GLY A 235 -15.60 8.52 3.98
N LEU A 236 -15.12 7.43 4.58
CA LEU A 236 -15.91 6.51 5.39
C LEU A 236 -16.58 7.11 6.64
N ASN A 237 -16.24 8.34 7.04
CA ASN A 237 -16.94 9.04 8.13
C ASN A 237 -18.14 9.88 7.67
N GLY A 238 -18.43 9.92 6.36
CA GLY A 238 -19.56 10.65 5.78
C GLY A 238 -19.51 12.17 5.99
N CYS A 239 -18.34 12.72 6.36
CA CYS A 239 -18.24 14.13 6.72
C CYS A 239 -18.06 15.00 5.48
N TYR A 240 -19.16 15.56 4.97
CA TYR A 240 -19.19 16.43 3.78
C TYR A 240 -18.55 17.84 3.94
N TYR A 241 -18.22 18.26 5.17
CA TYR A 241 -17.76 19.64 5.45
C TYR A 241 -16.23 19.81 5.41
N ASP A 242 -15.74 20.96 4.91
CA ASP A 242 -14.32 21.28 4.66
C ASP A 242 -13.31 20.97 5.78
N ALA A 243 -13.76 20.84 7.04
CA ALA A 243 -12.90 20.47 8.17
C ALA A 243 -12.51 18.98 8.21
N CYS A 244 -13.29 18.10 7.56
CA CYS A 244 -13.03 16.66 7.45
C CYS A 244 -12.61 16.24 6.03
N VAL A 245 -12.93 17.04 5.01
CA VAL A 245 -12.76 16.71 3.58
C VAL A 245 -11.36 17.09 3.08
N TYR A 246 -10.34 16.77 3.85
CA TYR A 246 -8.99 16.97 3.35
C TYR A 246 -8.60 15.78 2.50
N GLY A 247 -8.45 16.06 1.21
CA GLY A 247 -8.01 15.10 0.20
C GLY A 247 -6.68 14.44 0.56
N ALA A 248 -6.49 13.22 0.06
CA ALA A 248 -5.24 12.49 0.20
C ALA A 248 -4.02 13.19 -0.45
N ASP A 249 -4.29 14.20 -1.29
CA ASP A 249 -3.34 15.05 -2.00
C ASP A 249 -2.90 16.29 -1.21
N TYR A 250 -3.48 16.55 -0.03
CA TYR A 250 -3.21 17.77 0.71
C TYR A 250 -1.94 17.65 1.57
N GLU A 251 -0.90 18.44 1.27
CA GLU A 251 0.27 18.58 2.14
C GLU A 251 -0.04 19.53 3.33
N TRP A 252 0.25 19.09 4.55
CA TRP A 252 0.12 19.91 5.76
C TRP A 252 1.51 20.23 6.31
N GLU A 253 1.88 21.52 6.32
CA GLU A 253 3.25 22.00 6.57
C GLU A 253 3.85 21.56 7.93
N PHE A 254 2.99 21.25 8.91
CA PHE A 254 3.41 20.95 10.28
C PHE A 254 3.50 19.46 10.61
N ASP A 255 3.30 18.57 9.63
CA ASP A 255 3.31 17.13 9.89
C ASP A 255 3.89 16.35 8.69
N SER A 256 4.91 15.52 8.95
CA SER A 256 5.72 14.86 7.92
C SER A 256 6.16 13.47 8.38
N PRO A 257 6.22 12.47 7.48
CA PRO A 257 5.93 12.56 6.04
C PRO A 257 4.43 12.38 5.70
N TYR A 258 4.01 13.00 4.59
CA TYR A 258 2.73 12.81 3.89
C TYR A 258 1.49 12.69 4.80
N PRO A 259 1.11 13.77 5.49
CA PRO A 259 0.21 13.69 6.64
C PRO A 259 -1.22 13.24 6.33
N ARG A 260 -1.63 13.31 5.07
CA ARG A 260 -2.99 13.02 4.62
C ARG A 260 -3.05 11.94 3.55
N ILE A 261 -1.93 11.31 3.19
CA ILE A 261 -1.84 10.42 2.02
C ILE A 261 -2.79 9.22 2.06
N ASN A 262 -3.24 8.83 3.25
CA ASN A 262 -4.15 7.72 3.49
C ASN A 262 -5.58 8.17 3.84
N ASN A 263 -5.90 9.46 3.66
CA ASN A 263 -7.27 9.94 3.80
C ASN A 263 -8.16 9.35 2.71
N MET A 264 -9.43 9.21 3.07
CA MET A 264 -10.44 8.55 2.25
C MET A 264 -11.23 9.54 1.40
N ALA A 265 -11.58 10.70 1.98
CA ALA A 265 -12.24 11.75 1.22
C ALA A 265 -11.37 12.31 0.07
N ARG A 266 -12.00 12.59 -1.07
CA ARG A 266 -11.41 13.18 -2.29
C ARG A 266 -10.18 12.44 -2.81
N ASN A 267 -10.15 11.12 -2.67
CA ASN A 267 -9.07 10.29 -3.19
C ASN A 267 -9.39 9.69 -4.58
N ASN A 268 -10.59 9.97 -5.10
CA ASN A 268 -11.12 9.51 -6.39
C ASN A 268 -11.15 7.96 -6.49
N ARG A 269 -11.56 7.33 -5.39
CA ARG A 269 -11.80 5.89 -5.25
C ARG A 269 -13.04 5.70 -4.39
N GLU A 270 -13.72 4.58 -4.58
CA GLU A 270 -14.71 4.08 -3.63
C GLU A 270 -13.99 3.47 -2.43
N ASP A 271 -14.15 4.07 -1.25
CA ASP A 271 -13.66 3.50 -0.01
C ASP A 271 -14.74 2.65 0.68
N THR A 272 -14.32 1.48 1.17
CA THR A 272 -15.17 0.53 1.89
C THR A 272 -14.32 -0.31 2.84
N GLU A 273 -14.94 -0.79 3.91
CA GLU A 273 -14.35 -1.83 4.77
C GLU A 273 -14.40 -3.22 4.14
N ASP A 274 -15.18 -3.45 3.08
CA ASP A 274 -15.14 -4.69 2.30
C ASP A 274 -13.83 -4.75 1.51
N LEU A 275 -12.79 -5.37 2.09
CA LEU A 275 -11.43 -5.32 1.55
C LEU A 275 -11.24 -6.30 0.40
N ASP A 276 -11.99 -7.40 0.38
CA ASP A 276 -11.90 -8.43 -0.66
C ASP A 276 -12.91 -8.24 -1.81
N HIS A 277 -13.75 -7.20 -1.70
CA HIS A 277 -14.76 -6.77 -2.66
C HIS A 277 -15.80 -7.87 -2.95
N ASN A 278 -16.17 -8.65 -1.93
CA ASN A 278 -17.15 -9.73 -2.06
C ASN A 278 -18.60 -9.28 -1.80
N GLY A 279 -18.81 -8.00 -1.45
CA GLY A 279 -20.10 -7.39 -1.12
C GLY A 279 -20.61 -7.74 0.28
N GLN A 280 -19.74 -8.28 1.14
CA GLN A 280 -20.04 -8.64 2.51
C GLN A 280 -18.97 -8.06 3.42
N TRP A 281 -19.40 -7.66 4.61
CA TRP A 281 -18.51 -7.23 5.65
C TRP A 281 -18.08 -8.43 6.49
N ASP A 282 -16.86 -8.91 6.27
CA ASP A 282 -16.32 -10.09 6.90
C ASP A 282 -15.93 -9.79 8.36
N ARG A 283 -16.68 -10.35 9.32
CA ARG A 283 -16.47 -10.16 10.78
C ARG A 283 -15.69 -11.27 11.47
N ALA A 284 -15.23 -12.25 10.70
CA ALA A 284 -14.64 -13.47 11.26
C ALA A 284 -13.15 -13.25 11.59
N ASN A 285 -12.75 -13.59 12.82
CA ASN A 285 -11.34 -13.68 13.20
C ASN A 285 -10.90 -15.16 13.22
N SER A 286 -10.45 -15.65 12.08
CA SER A 286 -9.99 -17.03 11.87
C SER A 286 -8.70 -17.02 11.05
N TYR A 287 -7.56 -16.81 11.71
CA TYR A 287 -6.27 -16.59 11.05
C TYR A 287 -5.08 -17.26 11.76
N PHE A 288 -3.99 -17.35 11.02
CA PHE A 288 -2.68 -17.68 11.53
C PHE A 288 -1.90 -16.40 11.83
N SER A 289 -1.15 -16.40 12.93
CA SER A 289 -0.33 -15.27 13.35
C SER A 289 1.11 -15.71 13.61
N HIS A 290 2.06 -14.90 13.16
CA HIS A 290 3.46 -15.03 13.53
C HIS A 290 3.97 -13.71 14.09
N VAL A 291 4.80 -13.81 15.13
CA VAL A 291 5.39 -12.63 15.78
C VAL A 291 6.89 -12.59 15.51
N ILE A 292 7.32 -11.54 14.83
CA ILE A 292 8.72 -11.18 14.69
C ILE A 292 9.03 -10.18 15.81
N ASP A 293 9.67 -10.67 16.87
CA ASP A 293 10.29 -9.80 17.85
C ASP A 293 11.55 -9.20 17.21
N LEU A 294 11.55 -7.88 16.99
CA LEU A 294 12.62 -7.21 16.25
C LEU A 294 13.96 -7.24 16.99
N ALA A 295 13.94 -7.46 18.31
CA ALA A 295 15.12 -7.57 19.15
C ALA A 295 15.68 -8.99 19.19
N SER A 296 14.79 -10.01 19.21
CA SER A 296 15.19 -11.38 19.55
C SER A 296 14.91 -12.44 18.48
N THR A 297 13.98 -12.21 17.54
CA THR A 297 13.77 -13.13 16.43
C THR A 297 14.97 -13.09 15.48
N VAL A 298 15.63 -14.24 15.33
CA VAL A 298 16.80 -14.38 14.44
C VAL A 298 16.33 -14.33 12.98
N PRO A 299 16.79 -13.34 12.18
CA PRO A 299 16.47 -13.28 10.76
C PRO A 299 17.23 -14.36 9.98
N MET A 300 16.73 -14.70 8.79
CA MET A 300 17.46 -15.54 7.84
C MET A 300 18.68 -14.80 7.26
N ILE A 301 18.53 -13.50 7.05
CA ILE A 301 19.60 -12.59 6.61
C ILE A 301 19.46 -11.29 7.41
N ASP A 302 20.54 -10.81 7.99
CA ASP A 302 20.68 -9.46 8.54
C ASP A 302 21.75 -8.70 7.73
N VAL A 303 21.33 -7.81 6.83
CA VAL A 303 22.24 -7.24 5.82
C VAL A 303 23.45 -6.56 6.44
N VAL A 304 23.25 -5.82 7.53
CA VAL A 304 24.32 -5.08 8.19
C VAL A 304 25.26 -5.97 9.02
N GLN A 305 24.86 -7.20 9.33
CA GLN A 305 25.66 -8.15 10.09
C GLN A 305 26.32 -9.23 9.20
N ASP A 306 25.65 -9.61 8.11
CA ASP A 306 26.03 -10.76 7.28
C ASP A 306 26.89 -10.39 6.06
N TYR A 307 26.90 -9.12 5.65
CA TYR A 307 27.62 -8.64 4.47
C TYR A 307 28.77 -7.69 4.81
N ASP A 308 29.85 -7.80 4.04
CA ASP A 308 30.94 -6.82 4.02
C ASP A 308 30.60 -5.61 3.14
N ASN A 309 31.29 -4.48 3.33
CA ASN A 309 31.17 -3.26 2.52
C ASN A 309 29.81 -2.55 2.54
N VAL A 310 29.01 -2.73 3.60
CA VAL A 310 27.70 -2.10 3.81
C VAL A 310 27.76 -0.81 4.65
N GLN A 311 28.93 -0.16 4.72
CA GLN A 311 29.14 1.01 5.58
C GLN A 311 28.24 2.19 5.20
N ASP A 312 27.95 2.36 3.91
CA ASP A 312 27.02 3.36 3.41
C ASP A 312 25.58 3.12 3.91
N LEU A 313 25.17 1.85 4.04
CA LEU A 313 23.87 1.49 4.63
C LEU A 313 23.84 1.80 6.12
N ILE A 314 24.91 1.46 6.83
CA ILE A 314 25.06 1.75 8.27
C ILE A 314 24.98 3.26 8.52
N ASP A 315 25.74 4.06 7.76
CA ASP A 315 25.76 5.51 7.88
C ASP A 315 24.40 6.15 7.54
N ALA A 316 23.63 5.52 6.66
CA ALA A 316 22.27 5.93 6.29
C ALA A 316 21.17 5.41 7.24
N GLY A 317 21.50 4.57 8.22
CA GLY A 317 20.52 3.94 9.11
C GLY A 317 19.60 2.95 8.38
N ILE A 318 20.12 2.24 7.39
CA ILE A 318 19.39 1.22 6.62
C ILE A 318 19.81 -0.16 7.13
N ALA A 319 18.88 -0.92 7.72
CA ALA A 319 19.15 -2.20 8.38
C ALA A 319 18.13 -3.28 8.01
N TRP A 320 18.10 -3.64 6.72
CA TRP A 320 17.22 -4.66 6.18
C TRP A 320 17.51 -6.06 6.73
N ARG A 321 16.45 -6.77 7.07
CA ARG A 321 16.47 -8.17 7.51
C ARG A 321 15.43 -8.99 6.77
N LEU A 322 15.82 -10.17 6.31
CA LEU A 322 14.92 -11.15 5.73
C LEU A 322 14.45 -12.10 6.83
N TYR A 323 13.14 -12.17 7.06
CA TYR A 323 12.52 -13.17 7.90
C TYR A 323 11.84 -14.22 7.03
N ARG A 324 12.17 -15.50 7.27
CA ARG A 324 11.57 -16.65 6.62
C ARG A 324 10.72 -17.43 7.62
N ILE A 325 9.41 -17.32 7.49
CA ILE A 325 8.42 -17.84 8.43
C ILE A 325 7.87 -19.18 7.90
N PRO A 326 7.98 -20.28 8.66
CA PRO A 326 7.36 -21.55 8.27
C PRO A 326 5.83 -21.47 8.40
N ILE A 327 5.10 -21.69 7.31
CA ILE A 327 3.62 -21.56 7.31
C ILE A 327 2.93 -22.73 8.02
N ARG A 328 3.61 -23.86 8.19
CA ARG A 328 3.00 -25.09 8.75
C ARG A 328 3.40 -25.39 10.19
N ARG A 329 4.26 -24.57 10.79
CA ARG A 329 4.82 -24.81 12.13
C ARG A 329 5.12 -23.50 12.82
N GLY A 330 4.88 -23.43 14.13
CA GLY A 330 5.25 -22.25 14.92
C GLY A 330 4.41 -21.01 14.63
N LEU A 331 3.25 -21.18 13.98
CA LEU A 331 2.22 -20.16 13.90
C LEU A 331 1.30 -20.29 15.11
N THR A 332 0.87 -19.15 15.63
CA THR A 332 -0.23 -19.11 16.58
C THR A 332 -1.54 -19.10 15.81
N ILE A 333 -2.55 -19.79 16.33
CA ILE A 333 -3.83 -19.97 15.65
C ILE A 333 -4.89 -19.17 16.43
N VAL A 334 -5.63 -18.30 15.74
CA VAL A 334 -6.76 -17.54 16.29
C VAL A 334 -8.05 -18.07 15.68
N ASN A 335 -8.95 -18.57 16.53
CA ASN A 335 -10.17 -19.31 16.11
C ASN A 335 -11.48 -18.62 16.54
N ALA A 336 -11.48 -17.29 16.61
CA ALA A 336 -12.63 -16.48 17.05
C ALA A 336 -13.74 -16.32 15.99
N GLY A 337 -13.68 -17.07 14.88
CA GLY A 337 -14.71 -17.13 13.84
C GLY A 337 -14.79 -18.47 13.10
N GLY A 338 -14.08 -19.51 13.57
CA GLY A 338 -13.89 -20.78 12.87
C GLY A 338 -12.48 -21.33 13.03
N GLU A 339 -12.19 -22.47 12.39
CA GLU A 339 -10.83 -22.98 12.27
C GLU A 339 -10.16 -22.29 11.05
N PRO A 340 -8.96 -21.71 11.19
CA PRO A 340 -8.23 -21.13 10.08
C PRO A 340 -7.88 -22.16 9.02
N ASP A 341 -8.07 -21.80 7.75
CA ASP A 341 -7.79 -22.68 6.62
C ASP A 341 -6.80 -22.00 5.68
N LEU A 342 -5.68 -22.68 5.41
CA LEU A 342 -4.69 -22.22 4.43
C LEU A 342 -5.23 -22.27 3.01
N ALA A 343 -6.28 -23.04 2.73
CA ALA A 343 -6.96 -23.09 1.45
C ALA A 343 -8.01 -21.98 1.26
N ASP A 344 -8.18 -21.09 2.24
CA ASP A 344 -9.09 -19.94 2.15
C ASP A 344 -8.55 -18.75 2.96
N VAL A 345 -7.43 -18.21 2.49
CA VAL A 345 -6.83 -16.98 3.03
C VAL A 345 -7.40 -15.78 2.26
N ARG A 346 -8.08 -14.88 2.98
CA ARG A 346 -8.76 -13.71 2.40
C ARG A 346 -8.09 -12.39 2.73
N HIS A 347 -7.42 -12.34 3.88
CA HIS A 347 -6.86 -11.12 4.42
C HIS A 347 -5.43 -11.36 4.89
N PHE A 348 -4.64 -10.30 4.83
CA PHE A 348 -3.28 -10.24 5.36
C PHE A 348 -3.15 -8.94 6.16
N ARG A 349 -2.69 -9.04 7.41
CA ARG A 349 -2.54 -7.91 8.32
C ARG A 349 -1.13 -7.86 8.88
N ILE A 350 -0.55 -6.67 8.88
CA ILE A 350 0.70 -6.37 9.57
C ILE A 350 0.42 -5.32 10.62
N TRP A 351 0.84 -5.57 11.85
CA TRP A 351 0.72 -4.59 12.93
C TRP A 351 1.92 -4.64 13.86
N LEU A 352 2.19 -3.51 14.50
CA LEU A 352 3.31 -3.32 15.40
C LEU A 352 2.80 -2.94 16.78
N GLU A 353 3.50 -3.46 17.77
CA GLU A 353 3.46 -2.99 19.15
C GLU A 353 4.89 -2.78 19.65
N ASP A 354 5.08 -1.87 20.60
CA ASP A 354 6.40 -1.66 21.20
C ASP A 354 6.29 -1.25 22.67
N ALA A 355 6.02 -2.25 23.50
CA ALA A 355 5.98 -2.11 24.95
C ALA A 355 7.33 -1.75 25.59
N SER A 356 8.44 -1.93 24.86
CA SER A 356 9.80 -1.88 25.41
C SER A 356 10.49 -0.53 25.29
N HIS A 357 9.99 0.36 24.44
CA HIS A 357 10.74 1.53 24.01
C HIS A 357 10.01 2.81 24.44
N SER A 358 10.10 3.04 25.75
CA SER A 358 9.61 4.24 26.43
C SER A 358 10.32 5.48 25.90
N GLY A 359 9.56 6.48 25.47
CA GLY A 359 10.07 7.84 25.21
C GLY A 359 10.16 8.25 23.74
N MET A 360 9.88 7.36 22.78
CA MET A 360 9.77 7.74 21.37
C MET A 360 8.31 7.63 20.90
N PRO A 361 7.67 8.74 20.48
CA PRO A 361 6.28 8.75 20.05
C PRO A 361 6.07 8.07 18.70
N THR A 362 7.11 7.98 17.87
CA THR A 362 7.02 7.51 16.50
C THR A 362 7.74 6.17 16.30
N ARG A 363 7.14 5.29 15.50
CA ARG A 363 7.75 4.10 14.92
C ARG A 363 7.66 4.15 13.40
N ARG A 364 8.71 3.67 12.76
CA ARG A 364 8.79 3.52 11.31
C ARG A 364 9.32 2.13 11.00
N VAL A 365 8.59 1.40 10.17
CA VAL A 365 9.01 0.10 9.68
C VAL A 365 8.80 0.08 8.18
N GLN A 366 9.82 -0.32 7.43
CA GLN A 366 9.71 -0.54 6.00
C GLN A 366 9.61 -2.04 5.73
N LEU A 367 8.78 -2.38 4.74
CA LEU A 367 8.47 -3.74 4.32
C LEU A 367 8.81 -3.88 2.84
N ALA A 368 9.44 -4.99 2.46
CA ALA A 368 9.70 -5.32 1.07
C ALA A 368 9.54 -6.83 0.81
N GLY A 369 9.25 -7.19 -0.44
CA GLY A 369 9.29 -8.58 -0.93
C GLY A 369 8.47 -9.61 -0.13
N ILE A 370 7.24 -9.26 0.29
CA ILE A 370 6.34 -10.19 0.99
C ILE A 370 5.94 -11.32 0.04
N ARG A 371 6.41 -12.54 0.29
CA ARG A 371 6.24 -13.66 -0.65
C ARG A 371 6.05 -15.03 0.01
N PHE A 372 5.01 -15.73 -0.43
CA PHE A 372 4.74 -17.12 -0.11
C PHE A 372 5.29 -18.07 -1.18
N HIS A 373 5.94 -19.17 -0.78
CA HIS A 373 6.52 -20.17 -1.71
C HIS A 373 6.75 -21.55 -1.08
#